data_AF-A0A9E4PN04-F1
#
_entry.id   AF-A0A9E4PN04-F1
#
_cell.length_a   1.000
_cell.length_b   1.000
_cell.length_c   1.000
_cell.angle_alpha   90.00
_cell.angle_beta   90.00
_cell.angle_gamma   90.00
#
_symmetry.space_group_name_H-M   'P 1'
#
loop_
_entity.id
_entity.type
_entity.pdbx_description
1 polymer ?
#
loop_
_entity_poly.entity_id
_entity_poly.type
_entity_poly.pdbx_seq_one_letter_code
_entity_poly.pdbx_strand_id
1 'polypeptide(L)'
;MQSLDIMDSIELMYETGWTDGLPVVPPTRERVRRFTDYLLPRSPDELIAEVPPLGGMATLEKVAVNAVMAGCLPEHMPVVIAALEALVDDRFNLRGVQCSTGIHTPLVIVNGPIAKDLNINSGYNCFGQGWRANATIGRAVKLVLVNLGGAIPGETNKSTFGHPGSYTYCIAEAEEANPWEPLHVEMGFSPDDSTVTVFPAEAPHNIMYHASNSRDFLT
;
A
#
# COMPACT_ATOMS: atom_id res chain seq x y z
N MET A 1 12.37 31.19 -16.31
CA MET A 1 11.91 29.90 -15.79
C MET A 1 10.41 29.87 -16.02
N GLN A 2 9.96 29.23 -17.10
CA GLN A 2 8.52 29.05 -17.33
C GLN A 2 7.94 28.32 -16.11
N SER A 3 6.86 28.82 -15.54
CA SER A 3 6.10 28.04 -14.56
C SER A 3 5.59 26.81 -15.30
N LEU A 4 6.13 25.64 -15.00
CA LEU A 4 5.57 24.37 -15.45
C LEU A 4 4.10 24.37 -15.02
N ASP A 5 3.20 24.12 -15.97
CA ASP A 5 1.81 23.89 -15.60
C ASP A 5 1.69 22.50 -14.93
N ILE A 6 0.49 22.18 -14.44
CA ILE A 6 0.27 20.91 -13.74
C ILE A 6 0.48 19.70 -14.65
N MET A 7 0.15 19.81 -15.94
CA MET A 7 0.32 18.74 -16.91
C MET A 7 1.80 18.56 -17.24
N ASP A 8 2.54 19.65 -17.46
CA ASP A 8 3.99 19.57 -17.66
C ASP A 8 4.69 18.91 -16.46
N SER A 9 4.21 19.20 -15.25
CA SER A 9 4.70 18.55 -14.04
C SER A 9 4.42 17.05 -14.07
N ILE A 10 3.21 16.64 -14.46
CA ILE A 10 2.86 15.22 -14.56
C ILE A 10 3.71 14.51 -15.64
N GLU A 11 3.94 15.13 -16.79
CA GLU A 11 4.79 14.59 -17.85
C GLU A 11 6.25 14.43 -17.37
N LEU A 12 6.78 15.39 -16.63
CA LEU A 12 8.12 15.25 -16.03
C LEU A 12 8.22 14.04 -15.09
N MET A 13 7.15 13.76 -14.32
CA MET A 13 7.11 12.58 -13.44
C MET A 13 7.09 11.27 -14.23
N TYR A 14 6.46 11.24 -15.40
CA TYR A 14 6.54 10.11 -16.32
C TYR A 14 7.96 9.94 -16.88
N GLU A 15 8.58 11.02 -17.37
CA GLU A 15 9.92 11.00 -17.96
C GLU A 15 11.01 10.56 -16.96
N THR A 16 10.83 10.90 -15.69
CA THR A 16 11.76 10.53 -14.60
C THR A 16 11.55 9.10 -14.09
N GLY A 17 10.49 8.40 -14.53
CA GLY A 17 10.16 7.06 -14.06
C GLY A 17 9.60 7.03 -12.63
N TRP A 18 9.10 8.15 -12.12
CA TRP A 18 8.58 8.27 -10.76
C TRP A 18 7.13 7.80 -10.60
N THR A 19 6.50 7.38 -11.70
CA THR A 19 5.14 6.87 -11.73
C THR A 19 5.09 5.37 -11.95
N ASP A 20 3.95 4.80 -11.66
CA ASP A 20 3.56 3.42 -11.92
C ASP A 20 2.83 3.29 -13.27
N GLY A 21 2.99 4.24 -14.20
CA GLY A 21 2.23 4.31 -15.45
C GLY A 21 0.89 5.05 -15.34
N LEU A 22 0.40 5.31 -14.12
CA LEU A 22 -0.73 6.20 -13.86
C LEU A 22 -0.25 7.62 -13.52
N PRO A 23 -1.05 8.67 -13.78
CA PRO A 23 -0.67 10.02 -13.41
C PRO A 23 -0.57 10.13 -11.88
N VAL A 24 0.35 10.97 -11.42
CA VAL A 24 0.58 11.23 -9.99
C VAL A 24 0.22 12.68 -9.65
N VAL A 25 -0.09 12.93 -8.39
CA VAL A 25 -0.24 14.31 -7.90
C VAL A 25 1.17 14.91 -7.71
N PRO A 26 1.52 16.06 -8.32
CA PRO A 26 2.83 16.65 -8.13
C PRO A 26 3.11 16.98 -6.64
N PRO A 27 4.17 16.40 -6.04
CA PRO A 27 4.45 16.51 -4.61
C PRO A 27 5.17 17.82 -4.29
N THR A 28 4.44 18.94 -4.37
CA THR A 28 4.99 20.24 -4.00
C THR A 28 5.35 20.27 -2.52
N ARG A 29 6.34 21.09 -2.13
CA ARG A 29 6.78 21.25 -0.73
C ARG A 29 5.61 21.48 0.23
N GLU A 30 4.65 22.31 -0.17
CA GLU A 30 3.46 22.59 0.64
C GLU A 30 2.57 21.35 0.85
N ARG A 31 2.37 20.54 -0.20
CA ARG A 31 1.58 19.30 -0.07
C ARG A 31 2.29 18.29 0.83
N VAL A 32 3.60 18.13 0.67
CA VAL A 32 4.41 17.22 1.50
C VAL A 32 4.40 17.67 2.95
N ARG A 33 4.56 18.97 3.20
CA ARG A 33 4.56 19.54 4.55
C ARG A 33 3.26 19.24 5.31
N ARG A 34 2.11 19.28 4.64
CA ARG A 34 0.82 18.92 5.29
C ARG A 34 0.81 17.49 5.84
N PHE A 35 1.55 16.58 5.22
CA PHE A 35 1.65 15.19 5.68
C PHE A 35 2.64 15.06 6.83
N THR A 36 3.79 15.75 6.76
CA THR A 36 4.76 15.74 7.86
C THR A 36 4.23 16.45 9.10
N ASP A 37 3.52 17.57 8.93
CA ASP A 37 2.92 18.34 10.03
C ASP A 37 1.82 17.55 10.75
N TYR A 38 1.08 16.69 10.02
CA TYR A 38 0.06 15.80 10.61
C TYR A 38 0.67 14.76 11.57
N LEU A 39 1.94 14.39 11.37
CA LEU A 39 2.65 13.38 12.16
C LEU A 39 3.49 13.96 13.29
N LEU A 40 3.41 15.27 13.54
CA LEU A 40 4.14 15.90 14.64
C LEU A 40 3.80 15.22 15.97
N PRO A 41 4.79 15.01 16.86
CA PRO A 41 6.14 15.60 16.84
C PRO A 41 7.21 14.80 16.08
N ARG A 42 6.86 13.80 15.25
CA ARG A 42 7.84 13.02 14.48
C ARG A 42 8.67 13.91 13.54
N SER A 43 9.96 13.58 13.39
CA SER A 43 10.87 14.34 12.54
C SER A 43 10.69 13.98 11.06
N PRO A 44 10.67 14.93 10.12
CA PRO A 44 10.68 14.63 8.68
C PRO A 44 11.90 13.78 8.23
N ASP A 45 13.01 13.89 8.94
CA ASP A 45 14.25 13.14 8.68
C ASP A 45 14.28 11.76 9.35
N GLU A 46 13.25 11.43 10.14
CA GLU A 46 13.13 10.11 10.77
C GLU A 46 13.17 9.01 9.70
N LEU A 47 14.12 8.09 9.84
CA LEU A 47 14.22 6.93 8.96
C LEU A 47 13.14 5.91 9.33
N ILE A 48 12.21 5.66 8.42
CA ILE A 48 11.16 4.66 8.59
C ILE A 48 11.65 3.29 8.15
N ALA A 49 12.36 3.23 7.01
CA ALA A 49 12.79 1.97 6.42
C ALA A 49 14.01 2.16 5.51
N GLU A 50 14.86 1.13 5.44
CA GLU A 50 15.79 0.94 4.33
C GLU A 50 15.14 -0.05 3.35
N VAL A 51 14.72 0.44 2.18
CA VAL A 51 13.82 -0.31 1.31
C VAL A 51 14.63 -1.15 0.31
N PRO A 52 14.58 -2.51 0.37
CA PRO A 52 15.20 -3.36 -0.64
C PRO A 52 14.44 -3.31 -1.98
N PRO A 53 15.07 -3.72 -3.10
CA PRO A 53 16.40 -4.36 -3.20
C PRO A 53 17.60 -3.40 -3.18
N LEU A 54 17.43 -2.13 -3.56
CA LEU A 54 18.54 -1.19 -3.68
C LEU A 54 18.94 -0.51 -2.36
N GLY A 55 18.15 -0.67 -1.30
CA GLY A 55 18.46 -0.13 0.03
C GLY A 55 18.22 1.38 0.13
N GLY A 56 17.20 1.90 -0.55
CA GLY A 56 16.91 3.33 -0.49
C GLY A 56 16.36 3.74 0.87
N MET A 57 16.92 4.83 1.41
CA MET A 57 16.52 5.37 2.72
C MET A 57 15.17 6.08 2.63
N ALA A 58 14.13 5.45 3.17
CA ALA A 58 12.78 6.00 3.27
C ALA A 58 12.63 6.79 4.57
N THR A 59 12.95 8.08 4.51
CA THR A 59 12.62 9.02 5.59
C THR A 59 11.13 9.35 5.57
N LEU A 60 10.60 9.85 6.69
CA LEU A 60 9.19 10.26 6.80
C LEU A 60 8.80 11.26 5.70
N GLU A 61 9.65 12.25 5.38
CA GLU A 61 9.40 13.19 4.28
C GLU A 61 9.33 12.47 2.92
N LYS A 62 10.23 11.52 2.64
CA LYS A 62 10.22 10.76 1.38
C LYS A 62 9.02 9.83 1.27
N VAL A 63 8.56 9.24 2.39
CA VAL A 63 7.31 8.48 2.43
C VAL A 63 6.13 9.42 2.14
N ALA A 64 6.12 10.62 2.73
CA ALA A 64 5.09 11.63 2.46
C ALA A 64 5.07 12.09 1.00
N VAL A 65 6.23 12.25 0.35
CA VAL A 65 6.32 12.54 -1.10
C VAL A 65 5.56 11.49 -1.92
N ASN A 66 5.83 10.20 -1.67
CA ASN A 66 5.18 9.10 -2.39
C ASN A 66 3.68 8.98 -2.05
N ALA A 67 3.30 9.25 -0.79
CA ALA A 67 1.90 9.28 -0.38
C ALA A 67 1.12 10.42 -1.07
N VAL A 68 1.72 11.61 -1.18
CA VAL A 68 1.14 12.72 -1.96
C VAL A 68 0.97 12.31 -3.42
N MET A 69 2.02 11.75 -4.04
CA MET A 69 1.97 11.30 -5.44
C MET A 69 0.85 10.29 -5.70
N ALA A 70 0.63 9.36 -4.77
CA ALA A 70 -0.44 8.38 -4.82
C ALA A 70 -1.85 8.99 -4.64
N GLY A 71 -1.94 10.22 -4.14
CA GLY A 71 -3.21 10.90 -3.84
C GLY A 71 -3.77 10.58 -2.46
N CYS A 72 -2.93 10.14 -1.50
CA CYS A 72 -3.35 9.93 -0.11
C CYS A 72 -3.92 11.21 0.54
N LEU A 73 -4.52 11.02 1.70
CA LEU A 73 -4.74 12.07 2.68
C LEU A 73 -3.70 11.94 3.81
N PRO A 74 -3.36 13.01 4.55
CA PRO A 74 -2.43 12.92 5.68
C PRO A 74 -2.80 11.84 6.70
N GLU A 75 -4.09 11.64 6.94
CA GLU A 75 -4.66 10.66 7.86
C GLU A 75 -4.33 9.21 7.47
N HIS A 76 -3.96 8.95 6.21
CA HIS A 76 -3.53 7.63 5.73
C HIS A 76 -2.09 7.28 6.14
N MET A 77 -1.28 8.28 6.53
CA MET A 77 0.15 8.08 6.78
C MET A 77 0.48 7.03 7.84
N PRO A 78 -0.24 6.92 8.98
CA PRO A 78 0.04 5.87 9.96
C PRO A 78 -0.03 4.46 9.35
N VAL A 79 -0.99 4.21 8.45
CA VAL A 79 -1.13 2.91 7.76
C VAL A 79 0.00 2.68 6.77
N VAL A 80 0.38 3.71 5.99
CA VAL A 80 1.49 3.60 5.03
C VAL A 80 2.81 3.32 5.76
N ILE A 81 3.07 4.01 6.87
CA ILE A 81 4.28 3.81 7.68
C ILE A 81 4.30 2.40 8.26
N ALA A 82 3.21 1.97 8.92
CA ALA A 82 3.12 0.64 9.50
C ALA A 82 3.28 -0.48 8.44
N ALA A 83 2.72 -0.27 7.24
CA ALA A 83 2.93 -1.18 6.12
C ALA A 83 4.40 -1.27 5.72
N LEU A 84 5.11 -0.14 5.61
CA LEU A 84 6.53 -0.14 5.25
C LEU A 84 7.40 -0.81 6.30
N GLU A 85 7.16 -0.52 7.59
CA GLU A 85 7.84 -1.17 8.72
C GLU A 85 7.62 -2.69 8.68
N ALA A 86 6.39 -3.16 8.43
CA ALA A 86 6.09 -4.58 8.30
C ALA A 86 6.72 -5.22 7.05
N LEU A 87 6.86 -4.49 5.95
CA LEU A 87 7.49 -5.01 4.72
C LEU A 87 9.00 -5.18 4.85
N VAL A 88 9.68 -4.34 5.63
CA VAL A 88 11.13 -4.45 5.83
C VAL A 88 11.52 -5.38 6.97
N ASP A 89 10.55 -5.96 7.68
CA ASP A 89 10.80 -7.07 8.60
C ASP A 89 11.35 -8.28 7.83
N ASP A 90 12.43 -8.89 8.35
CA ASP A 90 13.11 -10.02 7.73
C ASP A 90 12.18 -11.20 7.45
N ARG A 91 11.12 -11.38 8.25
CA ARG A 91 10.11 -12.43 8.07
C ARG A 91 9.34 -12.30 6.76
N PHE A 92 9.16 -11.08 6.25
CA PHE A 92 8.47 -10.84 4.98
C PHE A 92 9.36 -11.11 3.76
N ASN A 93 10.69 -10.96 3.89
CA ASN A 93 11.66 -11.13 2.81
C ASN A 93 11.32 -10.28 1.56
N LEU A 94 11.18 -8.96 1.72
CA LEU A 94 10.80 -8.06 0.64
C LEU A 94 11.73 -8.13 -0.58
N ARG A 95 13.04 -8.34 -0.37
CA ARG A 95 14.01 -8.53 -1.46
C ARG A 95 13.63 -9.75 -2.32
N GLY A 96 13.33 -10.88 -1.69
CA GLY A 96 12.87 -12.08 -2.38
C GLY A 96 11.57 -11.83 -3.13
N VAL A 97 10.62 -11.14 -2.49
CA VAL A 97 9.32 -10.79 -3.08
C VAL A 97 9.46 -9.94 -4.34
N GLN A 98 10.27 -8.87 -4.29
CA GLN A 98 10.40 -7.97 -5.43
C GLN A 98 11.25 -8.52 -6.57
N CYS A 99 12.32 -9.27 -6.26
CA CYS A 99 13.23 -9.79 -7.27
C CYS A 99 12.83 -11.17 -7.82
N SER A 100 11.67 -11.71 -7.40
CA SER A 100 11.17 -12.98 -7.88
C SER A 100 10.65 -12.88 -9.33
N THR A 101 10.62 -14.04 -10.00
CA THR A 101 9.94 -14.21 -11.29
C THR A 101 8.44 -14.50 -11.15
N GLY A 102 7.98 -14.80 -9.93
CA GLY A 102 6.57 -14.97 -9.59
C GLY A 102 5.78 -13.66 -9.70
N ILE A 103 4.45 -13.75 -9.63
CA ILE A 103 3.56 -12.60 -9.83
C ILE A 103 3.15 -11.90 -8.52
N HIS A 104 3.73 -12.27 -7.39
CA HIS A 104 3.30 -11.81 -6.09
C HIS A 104 3.66 -10.35 -5.86
N THR A 105 2.77 -9.65 -5.15
CA THR A 105 2.98 -8.27 -4.76
C THR A 105 2.47 -8.08 -3.34
N PRO A 106 3.08 -7.20 -2.52
CA PRO A 106 2.59 -6.99 -1.17
C PRO A 106 1.12 -6.55 -1.11
N LEU A 107 0.29 -7.35 -0.44
CA LEU A 107 -1.06 -7.01 -0.01
C LEU A 107 -0.98 -6.42 1.40
N VAL A 108 -1.60 -5.27 1.60
CA VAL A 108 -1.77 -4.60 2.90
C VAL A 108 -3.18 -4.90 3.43
N ILE A 109 -3.26 -5.51 4.60
CA ILE A 109 -4.52 -5.82 5.29
C ILE A 109 -4.56 -4.98 6.56
N VAL A 110 -5.59 -4.16 6.70
CA VAL A 110 -5.76 -3.23 7.83
C VAL A 110 -6.83 -3.75 8.78
N ASN A 111 -6.53 -3.64 10.07
CA ASN A 111 -7.34 -4.15 11.16
C ASN A 111 -7.58 -3.09 12.23
N GLY A 112 -8.65 -3.30 13.02
CA GLY A 112 -8.97 -2.47 14.18
C GLY A 112 -9.64 -1.13 13.85
N PRO A 113 -9.76 -0.23 14.84
CA PRO A 113 -10.55 1.01 14.72
C PRO A 113 -10.18 1.91 13.53
N ILE A 114 -8.89 1.98 13.15
CA ILE A 114 -8.42 2.84 12.05
C ILE A 114 -9.06 2.48 10.71
N ALA A 115 -9.45 1.22 10.50
CA ALA A 115 -10.11 0.79 9.27
C ALA A 115 -11.46 1.52 9.09
N LYS A 116 -12.18 1.73 10.19
CA LYS A 116 -13.46 2.46 10.20
C LYS A 116 -13.22 3.96 10.08
N ASP A 117 -12.28 4.50 10.85
CA ASP A 117 -11.97 5.94 10.87
C ASP A 117 -11.53 6.46 9.50
N LEU A 118 -10.75 5.66 8.77
CA LEU A 118 -10.26 6.00 7.43
C LEU A 118 -11.19 5.52 6.30
N ASN A 119 -12.31 4.87 6.65
CA ASN A 119 -13.23 4.26 5.69
C ASN A 119 -12.48 3.36 4.68
N ILE A 120 -11.69 2.42 5.20
CA ILE A 120 -11.00 1.40 4.40
C ILE A 120 -11.99 0.27 4.15
N ASN A 121 -12.20 -0.05 2.87
CA ASN A 121 -13.17 -1.05 2.46
C ASN A 121 -12.69 -2.47 2.75
N SER A 122 -13.62 -3.28 3.24
CA SER A 122 -13.49 -4.73 3.41
C SER A 122 -14.60 -5.53 2.70
N GLY A 123 -15.58 -4.84 2.09
CA GLY A 123 -16.81 -5.43 1.61
C GLY A 123 -16.93 -5.50 0.10
N TYR A 124 -18.01 -4.95 -0.45
CA TYR A 124 -18.31 -5.01 -1.87
C TYR A 124 -17.16 -4.47 -2.71
N ASN A 125 -16.85 -5.18 -3.79
CA ASN A 125 -15.78 -4.80 -4.72
C ASN A 125 -14.42 -4.58 -3.99
N CYS A 126 -14.12 -5.37 -2.94
CA CYS A 126 -12.98 -5.16 -2.03
C CYS A 126 -11.64 -4.87 -2.73
N PHE A 127 -11.34 -5.63 -3.78
CA PHE A 127 -10.11 -5.49 -4.59
C PHE A 127 -10.29 -4.63 -5.86
N GLY A 128 -11.44 -3.98 -6.01
CA GLY A 128 -11.76 -3.11 -7.14
C GLY A 128 -11.72 -1.62 -6.77
N GLN A 129 -12.32 -0.80 -7.63
CA GLN A 129 -12.40 0.64 -7.48
C GLN A 129 -13.47 1.09 -6.46
N GLY A 130 -13.30 2.30 -5.92
CA GLY A 130 -14.35 3.04 -5.20
C GLY A 130 -13.86 3.75 -3.95
N TRP A 131 -12.98 3.12 -3.19
CA TRP A 131 -12.50 3.66 -1.91
C TRP A 131 -11.13 4.27 -2.05
N ARG A 132 -11.05 5.58 -1.78
CA ARG A 132 -9.80 6.34 -1.86
C ARG A 132 -8.74 5.78 -0.92
N ALA A 133 -9.10 5.39 0.30
CA ALA A 133 -8.13 4.86 1.26
C ALA A 133 -7.44 3.61 0.71
N ASN A 134 -8.19 2.58 0.31
CA ASN A 134 -7.65 1.37 -0.33
C ASN A 134 -6.77 1.71 -1.54
N ALA A 135 -7.31 2.49 -2.48
CA ALA A 135 -6.60 2.78 -3.73
C ALA A 135 -5.29 3.53 -3.48
N THR A 136 -5.30 4.54 -2.60
CA THR A 136 -4.15 5.44 -2.41
C THR A 136 -3.14 4.92 -1.41
N ILE A 137 -3.55 4.20 -0.34
CA ILE A 137 -2.62 3.55 0.62
C ILE A 137 -1.82 2.47 -0.12
N GLY A 138 -2.50 1.56 -0.81
CA GLY A 138 -1.84 0.51 -1.56
C GLY A 138 -0.89 1.08 -2.61
N ARG A 139 -1.32 2.10 -3.35
CA ARG A 139 -0.48 2.77 -4.36
C ARG A 139 0.70 3.53 -3.74
N ALA A 140 0.52 4.19 -2.60
CA ALA A 140 1.60 4.89 -1.90
C ALA A 140 2.72 3.91 -1.50
N VAL A 141 2.34 2.75 -0.96
CA VAL A 141 3.30 1.68 -0.68
C VAL A 141 4.03 1.26 -1.97
N LYS A 142 3.33 1.03 -3.08
CA LYS A 142 3.97 0.67 -4.36
C LYS A 142 4.94 1.74 -4.86
N LEU A 143 4.55 3.02 -4.81
CA LEU A 143 5.44 4.11 -5.21
C LEU A 143 6.69 4.18 -4.33
N VAL A 144 6.59 3.94 -3.02
CA VAL A 144 7.79 3.83 -2.16
C VAL A 144 8.69 2.68 -2.60
N LEU A 145 8.12 1.50 -2.88
CA LEU A 145 8.89 0.34 -3.35
C LEU A 145 9.60 0.65 -4.69
N VAL A 146 8.94 1.35 -5.61
CA VAL A 146 9.54 1.74 -6.90
C VAL A 146 10.58 2.83 -6.72
N ASN A 147 10.19 3.98 -6.17
CA ASN A 147 11.00 5.20 -6.14
C ASN A 147 12.15 5.13 -5.13
N LEU A 148 11.99 4.39 -4.03
CA LEU A 148 13.01 4.26 -2.99
C LEU A 148 13.62 2.85 -2.97
N GLY A 149 12.80 1.81 -3.11
CA GLY A 149 13.31 0.43 -3.17
C GLY A 149 14.00 0.07 -4.48
N GLY A 150 13.66 0.80 -5.55
CA GLY A 150 14.16 0.56 -6.89
C GLY A 150 13.45 -0.57 -7.61
N ALA A 151 12.19 -0.90 -7.26
CA ALA A 151 11.36 -2.01 -7.78
C ALA A 151 10.93 -1.88 -9.27
N ILE A 152 11.84 -1.46 -10.14
CA ILE A 152 11.56 -1.12 -11.53
C ILE A 152 11.31 -2.40 -12.36
N PRO A 153 10.15 -2.52 -13.04
CA PRO A 153 9.84 -3.66 -13.91
C PRO A 153 10.91 -3.90 -14.98
N GLY A 154 11.38 -5.15 -15.11
CA GLY A 154 12.42 -5.53 -16.07
C GLY A 154 13.85 -5.31 -15.57
N GLU A 155 14.05 -4.41 -14.61
CA GLU A 155 15.37 -4.14 -14.01
C GLU A 155 15.59 -4.96 -12.74
N THR A 156 14.98 -4.57 -11.63
CA THR A 156 15.09 -5.29 -10.35
C THR A 156 13.85 -6.12 -10.07
N ASN A 157 12.68 -5.67 -10.53
CA ASN A 157 11.44 -6.42 -10.48
C ASN A 157 11.41 -7.38 -11.68
N LYS A 158 11.45 -8.68 -11.38
CA LYS A 158 11.57 -9.75 -12.38
C LYS A 158 10.28 -10.51 -12.62
N SER A 159 9.15 -10.00 -12.14
CA SER A 159 7.83 -10.58 -12.36
C SER A 159 7.61 -10.88 -13.84
N THR A 160 7.24 -12.13 -14.17
CA THR A 160 7.10 -12.58 -15.57
C THR A 160 5.78 -12.16 -16.22
N PHE A 161 4.71 -11.99 -15.43
CA PHE A 161 3.37 -11.64 -15.93
C PHE A 161 2.76 -10.42 -15.22
N GLY A 162 2.90 -10.35 -13.90
CA GLY A 162 2.28 -9.31 -13.06
C GLY A 162 0.76 -9.46 -12.93
N HIS A 163 0.14 -8.60 -12.13
CA HIS A 163 -1.33 -8.51 -11.99
C HIS A 163 -1.76 -7.12 -11.51
N PRO A 164 -3.05 -6.74 -11.66
CA PRO A 164 -3.54 -5.40 -11.33
C PRO A 164 -3.31 -4.92 -9.89
N GLY A 165 -3.18 -5.84 -8.91
CA GLY A 165 -2.82 -5.49 -7.55
C GLY A 165 -1.42 -4.86 -7.42
N SER A 166 -0.58 -4.96 -8.47
CA SER A 166 0.71 -4.28 -8.49
C SER A 166 0.59 -2.76 -8.59
N TYR A 167 -0.56 -2.20 -8.98
CA TYR A 167 -0.83 -0.75 -8.90
C TYR A 167 -1.27 -0.34 -7.50
N THR A 168 -2.11 -1.16 -6.86
CA THR A 168 -2.58 -0.93 -5.48
C THR A 168 -3.14 -2.22 -4.90
N TYR A 169 -2.79 -2.53 -3.66
CA TYR A 169 -3.27 -3.73 -2.99
C TYR A 169 -3.42 -3.51 -1.48
N CYS A 170 -4.53 -2.89 -1.08
CA CYS A 170 -4.85 -2.57 0.30
C CYS A 170 -6.32 -2.81 0.58
N ILE A 171 -6.63 -3.50 1.68
CA ILE A 171 -7.99 -3.78 2.15
C ILE A 171 -8.07 -3.67 3.66
N ALA A 172 -9.27 -3.55 4.19
CA ALA A 172 -9.53 -3.87 5.59
C ALA A 172 -10.01 -5.31 5.71
N GLU A 173 -9.81 -5.91 6.88
CA GLU A 173 -10.54 -7.13 7.23
C GLU A 173 -12.04 -6.84 7.40
N ALA A 174 -12.90 -7.76 6.98
CA ALA A 174 -14.34 -7.67 7.18
C ALA A 174 -14.72 -8.14 8.60
N GLU A 175 -14.18 -7.50 9.64
CA GLU A 175 -14.32 -7.95 11.05
C GLU A 175 -15.78 -8.14 11.48
N GLU A 176 -16.71 -7.32 10.98
CA GLU A 176 -18.15 -7.42 11.30
C GLU A 176 -18.87 -8.58 10.60
N ALA A 177 -18.32 -9.06 9.47
CA ALA A 177 -18.84 -10.18 8.71
C ALA A 177 -18.03 -11.47 8.93
N ASN A 178 -16.97 -11.40 9.75
CA ASN A 178 -16.11 -12.51 10.08
C ASN A 178 -16.75 -13.32 11.23
N PRO A 179 -17.03 -14.64 11.05
CA PRO A 179 -17.51 -15.49 12.14
C PRO A 179 -16.41 -15.87 13.15
N TRP A 180 -15.14 -15.58 12.86
CA TRP A 180 -13.97 -15.81 13.72
C TRP A 180 -13.52 -14.54 14.44
N GLU A 181 -12.54 -14.68 15.32
CA GLU A 181 -11.88 -13.51 15.91
C GLU A 181 -11.16 -12.72 14.81
N PRO A 182 -11.15 -11.37 14.88
CA PRO A 182 -10.38 -10.57 13.93
C PRO A 182 -8.91 -11.00 13.89
N LEU A 183 -8.29 -10.97 12.72
CA LEU A 183 -6.92 -11.44 12.48
C LEU A 183 -5.91 -10.86 13.47
N HIS A 184 -6.01 -9.56 13.76
CA HIS A 184 -5.11 -8.90 14.71
C HIS A 184 -5.26 -9.43 16.14
N VAL A 185 -6.48 -9.79 16.56
CA VAL A 185 -6.75 -10.39 17.87
C VAL A 185 -6.19 -11.81 17.92
N GLU A 186 -6.37 -12.60 16.86
CA GLU A 186 -5.75 -13.93 16.75
C GLU A 186 -4.22 -13.88 16.80
N MET A 187 -3.62 -12.78 16.30
CA MET A 187 -2.18 -12.51 16.39
C MET A 187 -1.73 -11.97 17.75
N GLY A 188 -2.63 -11.79 18.71
CA GLY A 188 -2.34 -11.41 20.09
C GLY A 188 -2.40 -9.91 20.40
N PHE A 189 -2.95 -9.10 19.49
CA PHE A 189 -3.21 -7.68 19.74
C PHE A 189 -4.55 -7.46 20.46
N SER A 190 -4.72 -6.29 21.08
CA SER A 190 -6.00 -5.92 21.70
C SER A 190 -7.03 -5.59 20.61
N PRO A 191 -8.34 -5.81 20.83
CA PRO A 191 -9.39 -5.38 19.89
C PRO A 191 -9.42 -3.87 19.60
N ASP A 192 -8.83 -3.06 20.48
CA ASP A 192 -8.71 -1.61 20.31
C ASP A 192 -7.43 -1.21 19.55
N ASP A 193 -6.51 -2.16 19.29
CA ASP A 193 -5.29 -1.89 18.54
C ASP A 193 -5.57 -1.85 17.04
N SER A 194 -5.05 -0.82 16.38
CA SER A 194 -5.04 -0.76 14.91
C SER A 194 -3.75 -1.36 14.38
N THR A 195 -3.85 -2.33 13.47
CA THR A 195 -2.68 -3.05 12.96
C THR A 195 -2.69 -3.15 11.43
N VAL A 196 -1.52 -3.46 10.89
CA VAL A 196 -1.32 -3.78 9.48
C VAL A 196 -0.65 -5.14 9.36
N THR A 197 -1.26 -6.04 8.60
CA THR A 197 -0.65 -7.29 8.16
C THR A 197 -0.25 -7.18 6.70
N VAL A 198 0.94 -7.66 6.36
CA VAL A 198 1.41 -7.71 4.96
C VAL A 198 1.61 -9.14 4.49
N PHE A 199 1.17 -9.43 3.27
CA PHE A 199 1.24 -10.77 2.68
C PHE A 199 1.68 -10.71 1.21
N PRO A 200 2.65 -11.53 0.74
CA PRO A 200 3.01 -11.59 -0.66
C PRO A 200 1.93 -12.32 -1.46
N ALA A 201 1.06 -11.55 -2.13
CA ALA A 201 -0.17 -12.06 -2.72
C ALA A 201 -0.15 -12.06 -4.25
N GLU A 202 -0.70 -13.13 -4.84
CA GLU A 202 -1.05 -13.18 -6.26
C GLU A 202 -2.38 -12.47 -6.54
N ALA A 203 -2.84 -12.48 -7.80
CA ALA A 203 -4.14 -11.93 -8.15
C ALA A 203 -5.28 -12.67 -7.43
N PRO A 204 -6.36 -11.98 -7.01
CA PRO A 204 -7.52 -12.64 -6.44
C PRO A 204 -8.17 -13.56 -7.50
N HIS A 205 -8.48 -14.78 -7.09
CA HIS A 205 -9.25 -15.72 -7.89
C HIS A 205 -10.68 -15.80 -7.33
N ASN A 206 -11.68 -15.52 -8.17
CA ASN A 206 -13.06 -15.67 -7.76
C ASN A 206 -13.44 -17.16 -7.79
N ILE A 207 -13.75 -17.71 -6.62
CA ILE A 207 -14.28 -19.06 -6.47
C ILE A 207 -15.78 -18.92 -6.20
N MET A 208 -16.59 -19.11 -7.23
CA MET A 208 -18.04 -19.08 -7.11
C MET A 208 -18.58 -20.46 -6.80
N TYR A 209 -19.37 -20.54 -5.74
CA TYR A 209 -20.13 -21.74 -5.42
C TYR A 209 -21.63 -21.42 -5.41
N HIS A 210 -22.40 -22.21 -6.16
CA HIS A 210 -23.85 -22.09 -6.25
C HIS A 210 -24.49 -23.23 -5.45
N ALA A 211 -24.61 -23.06 -4.13
CA ALA A 211 -25.36 -23.98 -3.27
C ALA A 211 -26.86 -23.73 -3.38
N SER A 212 -27.66 -24.79 -3.34
CA SER A 212 -29.10 -24.66 -3.16
C SER A 212 -29.47 -24.39 -1.70
N ASN A 213 -28.64 -24.88 -0.76
CA ASN A 213 -28.76 -24.66 0.67
C ASN A 213 -27.42 -24.84 1.40
N SER A 214 -27.34 -24.44 2.68
CA SER A 214 -26.11 -24.46 3.48
C SER A 214 -25.55 -25.86 3.82
N ARG A 215 -26.32 -26.94 3.64
CA ARG A 215 -25.83 -28.32 3.85
C ARG A 215 -25.01 -28.85 2.67
N ASP A 216 -25.15 -28.28 1.48
CA ASP A 216 -24.53 -28.82 0.26
C ASP A 216 -23.00 -28.53 0.19
N PHE A 217 -22.42 -27.81 1.16
CA PHE A 217 -21.01 -27.41 1.12
C PHE A 217 -20.02 -28.59 1.21
N LEU A 218 -20.43 -29.72 1.83
CA LEU A 218 -19.57 -30.88 2.07
C LEU A 218 -20.03 -32.16 1.35
N THR A 219 -21.07 -32.08 0.51
CA THR A 219 -21.69 -33.22 -0.19
C THR A 219 -21.95 -32.88 -1.64
#